data_AF-A0A523E2L0-F1
#
_entry.id   AF-A0A523E2L0-F1
#
_cell.length_a   1.000
_cell.length_b   1.000
_cell.length_c   1.000
_cell.angle_alpha   90.00
_cell.angle_beta   90.00
_cell.angle_gamma   90.00
#
_symmetry.space_group_name_H-M   'P 1'
#
loop_
_entity.id
_entity.type
_entity.pdbx_description
1 polymer ?
#
loop_
_entity_poly.entity_id
_entity_poly.type
_entity_poly.pdbx_seq_one_letter_code
_entity_poly.pdbx_strand_id
1 'polypeptide(L)'
;MISLLCFQQFKKVGGIAAAACGKLDEAEAFYEAALKEAADIPMRLEQAEVRRWYAKMLIGRKGEGDRAKARQLLDEAFDVYRAIGMPRHLEMAKELAAKL
;
A
#
# COMPACT_ATOMS: atom_id res chain seq x y z
N MET A 1 11.26 7.51 -19.84
CA MET A 1 10.03 7.05 -19.15
C MET A 1 10.08 5.62 -18.60
N ILE A 2 10.86 4.67 -19.16
CA ILE A 2 11.00 3.31 -18.59
C ILE A 2 11.77 3.29 -17.24
N SER A 3 12.67 4.26 -17.00
CA SER A 3 13.50 4.31 -15.78
C SER A 3 12.71 4.54 -14.49
N LEU A 4 11.61 5.33 -14.51
CA LEU A 4 10.81 5.62 -13.30
C LEU A 4 9.95 4.43 -12.85
N LEU A 5 9.56 3.54 -13.77
CA LEU A 5 8.80 2.33 -13.44
C LEU A 5 9.61 1.36 -12.57
N CYS A 6 10.92 1.24 -12.81
CA CYS A 6 11.78 0.30 -12.09
C CYS A 6 11.98 0.74 -10.63
N PHE A 7 12.21 2.04 -10.39
CA PHE A 7 12.45 2.57 -9.05
C PHE A 7 11.23 2.50 -8.10
N GLN A 8 10.00 2.59 -8.62
CA GLN A 8 8.79 2.41 -7.81
C GLN A 8 8.65 1.01 -7.22
N GLN A 9 8.85 -0.02 -8.05
CA GLN A 9 8.71 -1.40 -7.60
C GLN A 9 9.66 -1.69 -6.44
N PHE A 10 10.87 -1.12 -6.46
CA PHE A 10 11.84 -1.32 -5.39
C PHE A 10 11.40 -0.75 -4.03
N LYS A 11 10.65 0.35 -3.98
CA LYS A 11 10.24 0.94 -2.68
C LYS A 11 9.12 0.14 -2.02
N LYS A 12 8.09 -0.25 -2.76
CA LYS A 12 7.07 -1.18 -2.26
C LYS A 12 7.70 -2.49 -1.78
N VAL A 13 8.59 -3.07 -2.60
CA VAL A 13 9.29 -4.31 -2.25
C VAL A 13 10.21 -4.11 -1.03
N GLY A 14 10.88 -2.96 -0.92
CA GLY A 14 11.64 -2.56 0.27
C GLY A 14 10.77 -2.48 1.52
N GLY A 15 9.57 -1.89 1.42
CA GLY A 15 8.58 -1.87 2.50
C GLY A 15 8.11 -3.25 2.91
N ILE A 16 7.88 -4.15 1.94
CA ILE A 16 7.52 -5.56 2.21
C ILE A 16 8.67 -6.28 2.91
N ALA A 17 9.91 -6.12 2.42
CA ALA A 17 11.09 -6.76 2.98
C ALA A 17 11.39 -6.26 4.40
N ALA A 18 11.38 -4.95 4.62
CA ALA A 18 11.58 -4.36 5.94
C ALA A 18 10.49 -4.81 6.93
N ALA A 19 9.23 -4.85 6.51
CA ALA A 19 8.13 -5.35 7.33
C ALA A 19 8.30 -6.83 7.68
N ALA A 20 8.72 -7.66 6.70
CA ALA A 20 9.01 -9.08 6.93
C ALA A 20 10.18 -9.29 7.90
N CYS A 21 11.14 -8.36 7.95
CA CYS A 21 12.25 -8.36 8.90
C CYS A 21 11.90 -7.70 10.26
N GLY A 22 10.64 -7.30 10.49
CA GLY A 22 10.22 -6.63 11.73
C GLY A 22 10.70 -5.18 11.86
N LYS A 23 11.29 -4.60 10.81
CA LYS A 23 11.78 -3.22 10.77
C LYS A 23 10.64 -2.28 10.36
N LEU A 24 9.66 -2.14 11.24
CA LEU A 24 8.37 -1.51 10.89
C LEU A 24 8.50 -0.01 10.56
N ASP A 25 9.39 0.71 11.22
CA ASP A 25 9.62 2.14 10.94
C ASP A 25 10.33 2.34 9.58
N GLU A 26 11.32 1.49 9.26
CA GLU A 26 11.94 1.47 7.93
C GLU A 26 10.91 1.12 6.85
N ALA A 27 10.03 0.16 7.12
CA ALA A 27 8.97 -0.24 6.21
C ALA A 27 7.98 0.90 5.94
N GLU A 28 7.58 1.63 6.98
CA GLU A 28 6.73 2.82 6.85
C GLU A 28 7.39 3.88 5.96
N ALA A 29 8.67 4.20 6.18
CA ALA A 29 9.40 5.15 5.33
C ALA A 29 9.41 4.73 3.85
N PHE A 30 9.60 3.44 3.57
CA PHE A 30 9.52 2.90 2.21
C PHE A 30 8.13 3.07 1.59
N TYR A 31 7.07 2.78 2.33
CA TYR A 31 5.69 2.91 1.84
C TYR A 31 5.29 4.37 1.63
N GLU A 32 5.65 5.28 2.52
CA GLU A 32 5.37 6.72 2.37
C GLU A 32 6.08 7.30 1.14
N ALA A 33 7.35 6.93 0.92
CA ALA A 33 8.08 7.30 -0.28
C ALA A 33 7.43 6.73 -1.55
N ALA A 34 6.96 5.47 -1.52
CA ALA A 34 6.26 4.85 -2.63
C ALA A 34 4.90 5.53 -2.92
N LEU A 35 4.15 5.94 -1.90
CA LEU A 35 2.88 6.66 -2.08
C LEU A 35 3.09 8.02 -2.75
N LYS A 36 4.10 8.77 -2.30
CA LYS A 36 4.43 10.08 -2.86
C LYS A 36 4.71 9.98 -4.36
N GLU A 37 5.48 8.99 -4.77
CA GLU A 37 5.85 8.85 -6.18
C GLU A 37 4.77 8.16 -7.01
N ALA A 38 3.97 7.27 -6.43
CA ALA A 38 2.84 6.66 -7.11
C ALA A 38 1.79 7.71 -7.54
N ALA A 39 1.67 8.82 -6.80
CA ALA A 39 0.80 9.94 -7.16
C ALA A 39 1.18 10.59 -8.50
N ASP A 40 2.45 10.56 -8.89
CA ASP A 40 2.98 11.23 -10.07
C ASP A 40 2.98 10.34 -11.33
N ILE A 41 2.57 9.07 -11.23
CA ILE A 41 2.68 8.07 -12.29
C ILE A 41 1.29 7.56 -12.68
N PRO A 42 0.96 7.42 -13.98
CA PRO A 42 -0.38 7.00 -14.43
C PRO A 42 -0.71 5.52 -14.18
N MET A 43 0.10 4.77 -13.41
CA MET A 43 -0.13 3.36 -13.08
C MET A 43 -1.07 3.21 -11.89
N ARG A 44 -2.37 3.31 -12.17
CA ARG A 44 -3.43 3.21 -11.15
C ARG A 44 -3.37 1.92 -10.32
N LEU A 45 -3.01 0.79 -10.92
CA LEU A 45 -2.88 -0.47 -10.18
C LEU A 45 -1.81 -0.37 -9.08
N GLU A 46 -0.65 0.22 -9.37
CA GLU A 46 0.44 0.37 -8.39
C GLU A 46 0.06 1.35 -7.28
N GLN A 47 -0.67 2.42 -7.60
CA GLN A 47 -1.21 3.33 -6.59
C GLN A 47 -2.08 2.59 -5.56
N ALA A 48 -2.91 1.64 -6.00
CA ALA A 48 -3.74 0.83 -5.11
C ALA A 48 -2.93 -0.23 -4.35
N GLU A 49 -1.97 -0.89 -5.00
CA GLU A 49 -1.15 -1.93 -4.39
C GLU A 49 -0.28 -1.41 -3.24
N VAL A 50 0.37 -0.26 -3.39
CA VAL A 50 1.19 0.35 -2.33
C VAL A 50 0.33 0.59 -1.08
N ARG A 51 -0.89 1.13 -1.26
CA ARG A 51 -1.84 1.37 -0.15
C ARG A 51 -2.25 0.07 0.54
N ARG A 52 -2.60 -0.97 -0.23
CA ARG A 52 -3.02 -2.27 0.31
C ARG A 52 -1.91 -2.94 1.13
N TRP A 53 -0.67 -2.91 0.65
CA TRP A 53 0.48 -3.46 1.35
C TRP A 53 0.83 -2.68 2.62
N TYR A 54 0.77 -1.36 2.55
CA TYR A 54 1.02 -0.52 3.70
C TYR A 54 -0.05 -0.71 4.79
N ALA A 55 -1.34 -0.72 4.41
CA ALA A 55 -2.42 -1.00 5.33
C ALA A 55 -2.27 -2.38 6.00
N LYS A 56 -1.85 -3.40 5.25
CA LYS A 56 -1.56 -4.73 5.80
C LYS A 56 -0.48 -4.69 6.88
N MET A 57 0.59 -3.92 6.69
CA MET A 57 1.65 -3.74 7.69
C MET A 57 1.10 -3.06 8.95
N LEU A 58 0.37 -1.95 8.81
CA LEU A 58 -0.22 -1.20 9.91
C LEU A 58 -1.20 -2.04 10.76
N ILE A 59 -2.04 -2.86 10.11
CA ILE A 59 -2.93 -3.81 10.79
C ILE A 59 -2.14 -4.82 11.64
N GLY A 60 -0.98 -5.25 11.15
CA GLY A 60 -0.08 -6.15 11.88
C GLY A 60 0.64 -5.47 13.04
N ARG A 61 1.09 -4.23 12.84
CA ARG A 61 1.84 -3.43 13.83
C ARG A 61 1.00 -3.06 15.05
N LYS A 62 -0.27 -2.67 14.85
CA LYS A 62 -1.22 -2.29 15.92
C LYS A 62 -0.73 -1.14 16.81
N GLY A 63 0.03 -0.19 16.26
CA GLY A 63 0.39 1.05 16.93
C GLY A 63 -0.79 2.02 17.08
N GLU A 64 -0.59 3.08 17.86
CA GLU A 64 -1.57 4.16 17.98
C GLU A 64 -1.79 4.84 16.61
N GLY A 65 -3.05 5.03 16.22
CA GLY A 65 -3.40 5.61 14.92
C GLY A 65 -3.29 4.66 13.70
N ASP A 66 -2.64 3.51 13.83
CA ASP A 66 -2.44 2.57 12.71
C ASP A 66 -3.75 2.10 12.09
N ARG A 67 -4.75 1.82 12.93
CA ARG A 67 -6.08 1.39 12.44
C ARG A 67 -6.75 2.47 11.61
N ALA A 68 -6.65 3.74 12.03
CA ALA A 68 -7.22 4.86 11.29
C ALA A 68 -6.50 5.06 9.95
N LYS A 69 -5.16 5.06 9.95
CA LYS A 69 -4.35 5.19 8.73
C LYS A 69 -4.59 4.02 7.78
N ALA A 70 -4.65 2.79 8.28
CA ALA A 70 -4.94 1.60 7.48
C ALA A 70 -6.35 1.64 6.86
N ARG A 71 -7.36 2.12 7.60
CA ARG A 71 -8.72 2.32 7.07
C ARG A 71 -8.69 3.28 5.88
N GLN A 72 -8.10 4.46 6.06
CA GLN A 72 -7.99 5.47 5.01
C GLN A 72 -7.32 4.91 3.75
N LEU A 73 -6.18 4.24 3.92
CA LEU A 73 -5.45 3.63 2.80
C LEU A 73 -6.28 2.58 2.04
N LEU A 74 -7.05 1.75 2.75
CA LEU A 74 -7.91 0.75 2.14
C LEU A 74 -9.09 1.37 1.40
N ASP A 75 -9.70 2.41 1.95
CA ASP A 75 -10.80 3.12 1.31
C ASP A 75 -10.34 3.77 -0.02
N GLU A 76 -9.18 4.42 -0.02
CA GLU A 76 -8.56 4.94 -1.25
C GLU A 76 -8.22 3.82 -2.25
N ALA A 77 -7.73 2.66 -1.77
CA ALA A 77 -7.47 1.51 -2.63
C ALA A 77 -8.75 0.93 -3.25
N PHE A 78 -9.87 0.91 -2.51
CA PHE A 78 -11.16 0.45 -3.03
C PHE A 78 -11.62 1.27 -4.22
N ASP A 79 -11.52 2.59 -4.12
CA ASP A 79 -11.96 3.49 -5.18
C ASP A 79 -11.14 3.28 -6.45
N VAL A 80 -9.82 3.09 -6.30
CA VAL A 80 -8.96 2.79 -7.45
C VAL A 80 -9.28 1.43 -8.05
N TYR A 81 -9.34 0.35 -7.25
CA TYR A 81 -9.63 -0.99 -7.77
C TYR A 81 -11.00 -1.08 -8.45
N ARG A 82 -12.01 -0.38 -7.92
CA ARG A 82 -13.34 -0.27 -8.55
C ARG A 82 -13.25 0.46 -9.88
N ALA A 83 -12.55 1.60 -9.93
CA ALA A 83 -12.40 2.41 -11.14
C ALA A 83 -11.67 1.69 -12.28
N ILE A 84 -10.73 0.80 -11.97
CA ILE A 84 -9.96 0.04 -12.97
C ILE A 84 -10.50 -1.38 -13.22
N GLY A 85 -11.64 -1.76 -12.62
CA GLY A 85 -12.27 -3.05 -12.87
C GLY A 85 -11.50 -4.27 -12.34
N MET A 86 -10.92 -4.17 -11.14
CA MET A 86 -10.10 -5.23 -10.52
C MET A 86 -10.83 -5.93 -9.34
N PRO A 87 -11.85 -6.79 -9.60
CA PRO A 87 -12.69 -7.35 -8.55
C PRO A 87 -11.92 -8.22 -7.54
N ARG A 88 -10.94 -9.01 -7.99
CA ARG A 88 -10.13 -9.84 -7.09
C ARG A 88 -9.33 -9.00 -6.09
N HIS A 89 -8.74 -7.90 -6.55
CA HIS A 89 -7.95 -7.02 -5.68
C HIS A 89 -8.83 -6.24 -4.71
N LEU A 90 -10.04 -5.84 -5.15
CA LEU A 90 -11.05 -5.26 -4.28
C LEU A 90 -11.43 -6.21 -3.14
N GLU A 91 -11.68 -7.48 -3.42
CA GLU A 91 -11.98 -8.47 -2.38
C GLU A 91 -10.80 -8.67 -1.41
N MET A 92 -9.57 -8.76 -1.91
CA MET A 92 -8.38 -8.86 -1.05
C MET A 92 -8.23 -7.66 -0.10
N ALA A 93 -8.56 -6.45 -0.58
CA ALA A 93 -8.54 -5.25 0.26
C ALA A 93 -9.69 -5.28 1.29
N LYS A 94 -10.88 -5.79 0.94
CA LYS A 94 -12.00 -5.95 1.88
C LYS A 94 -11.70 -6.97 2.98
N GLU A 95 -11.06 -8.08 2.61
CA GLU A 95 -10.59 -9.10 3.57
C GLU A 95 -9.58 -8.52 4.57
N LEU A 96 -8.75 -7.56 4.16
CA LEU A 96 -7.88 -6.81 5.08
C LEU A 96 -8.68 -5.85 5.96
N ALA A 97 -9.62 -5.11 5.36
CA ALA A 97 -10.46 -4.15 6.08
C ALA A 97 -11.34 -4.79 7.17
N ALA A 98 -11.68 -6.07 7.02
CA ALA A 98 -12.39 -6.85 8.03
C ALA A 98 -11.53 -7.18 9.28
N LYS A 99 -10.23 -6.89 9.26
CA LYS A 99 -9.28 -7.15 10.37
C LYS A 99 -8.95 -5.91 11.20
N LEU A 100 -9.48 -4.74 10.82
CA LEU A 100 -9.33 -3.48 11.54
C LEU A 100 -10.20 -3.48 12.80
#